data_AF-A0A2G6UNQ3-F1
#
_entry.id   AF-A0A2G6UNQ3-F1
#
_cell.length_a   1.000
_cell.length_b   1.000
_cell.length_c   1.000
_cell.angle_alpha   90.00
_cell.angle_beta   90.00
_cell.angle_gamma   90.00
#
_symmetry.space_group_name_H-M   'P 1'
#
loop_
_entity.id
_entity.type
_entity.pdbx_description
1 polymer ?
#
loop_
_entity_poly.entity_id
_entity_poly.type
_entity_poly.pdbx_seq_one_letter_code
_entity_poly.pdbx_strand_id
1 'polypeptide(L)'
;MKKIEAKIDEAFRNTFLLPREQVVTDFLADVLDSKYKFREDDKKIQVISVYYYASSPLSFLFALPNYEYYSPDKTVQMAELHLRDYSFKDYSYMDVQELCRKVLDENNVDYSAYLDENDQLDPANYWANQFDLESDFLITCWKNAKKRTHSKTVGFLESSESGGGVYDLDNGFDIPFDADIDEYLQSNGYDFEKEI
;
A
#
# COMPACT_ATOMS: atom_id res chain seq x y z
N MET A 1 23.42 2.09 -13.97
CA MET A 1 21.97 2.01 -13.72
C MET A 1 21.63 1.17 -12.49
N LYS A 2 21.82 -0.16 -12.47
CA LYS A 2 21.45 -0.98 -11.28
C LYS A 2 21.99 -0.50 -9.92
N LYS A 3 23.21 0.06 -9.90
CA LYS A 3 23.80 0.63 -8.67
C LYS A 3 23.18 1.95 -8.23
N ILE A 4 22.67 2.78 -9.16
CA ILE A 4 22.02 4.04 -8.80
C ILE A 4 20.58 3.79 -8.34
N GLU A 5 19.87 2.90 -9.04
CA GLU A 5 18.52 2.47 -8.68
C GLU A 5 18.47 1.91 -7.25
N ALA A 6 19.38 1.00 -6.89
CA ALA A 6 19.44 0.47 -5.52
C ALA A 6 19.73 1.53 -4.44
N LYS A 7 20.45 2.61 -4.79
CA LYS A 7 20.68 3.74 -3.88
C LYS A 7 19.43 4.60 -3.73
N ILE A 8 18.67 4.79 -4.81
CA ILE A 8 17.36 5.44 -4.76
C ILE A 8 16.41 4.61 -3.91
N ASP A 9 16.36 3.28 -4.09
CA ASP A 9 15.55 2.37 -3.25
C ASP A 9 15.87 2.52 -1.75
N GLU A 10 17.17 2.54 -1.40
CA GLU A 10 17.61 2.70 -0.01
C GLU A 10 17.20 4.06 0.55
N ALA A 11 17.47 5.14 -0.19
CA ALA A 11 17.08 6.48 0.22
C ALA A 11 15.56 6.61 0.38
N PHE A 12 14.80 5.98 -0.53
CA PHE A 12 13.34 6.00 -0.50
C PHE A 12 12.81 5.26 0.71
N ARG A 13 13.24 4.01 0.95
CA ARG A 13 12.85 3.24 2.14
C ARG A 13 13.15 3.99 3.43
N ASN A 14 14.34 4.56 3.56
CA ASN A 14 14.79 5.24 4.78
C ASN A 14 14.03 6.55 5.05
N THR A 15 13.56 7.23 4.00
CA THR A 15 12.90 8.54 4.12
C THR A 15 11.38 8.39 4.16
N PHE A 16 10.82 7.59 3.26
CA PHE A 16 9.38 7.51 3.00
C PHE A 16 8.73 6.32 3.69
N LEU A 17 9.40 5.22 3.99
CA LEU A 17 8.71 3.99 4.45
C LEU A 17 9.03 3.64 5.91
N LEU A 18 10.28 3.32 6.22
CA LEU A 18 10.70 2.80 7.54
C LEU A 18 10.27 3.67 8.73
N PRO A 19 10.33 5.03 8.68
CA PRO A 19 9.88 5.85 9.79
C PRO A 19 8.39 5.66 10.16
N ARG A 20 7.57 5.15 9.22
CA ARG A 20 6.12 5.00 9.36
C ARG A 20 5.70 3.58 9.73
N GLU A 21 6.62 2.61 9.71
CA GLU A 21 6.33 1.18 9.85
C GLU A 21 5.47 0.88 11.08
N GLN A 22 5.82 1.45 12.23
CA GLN A 22 5.11 1.19 13.48
C GLN A 22 3.67 1.71 13.42
N VAL A 23 3.45 2.95 12.94
CA VAL A 23 2.12 3.56 12.87
C VAL A 23 1.22 2.82 11.88
N VAL A 24 1.77 2.44 10.71
CA VAL A 24 1.04 1.66 9.71
C VAL A 24 0.71 0.27 10.24
N THR A 25 1.65 -0.41 10.91
CA THR A 25 1.41 -1.72 11.51
C THR A 25 0.35 -1.65 12.62
N ASP A 26 0.38 -0.62 13.45
CA ASP A 26 -0.59 -0.44 14.53
C ASP A 26 -2.00 -0.18 13.99
N PHE A 27 -2.12 0.63 12.93
CA PHE A 27 -3.39 0.82 12.22
C PHE A 27 -3.94 -0.50 11.66
N LEU A 28 -3.11 -1.28 10.97
CA LEU A 28 -3.53 -2.57 10.42
C LEU A 28 -3.89 -3.57 11.53
N ALA A 29 -3.21 -3.52 12.68
CA ALA A 29 -3.58 -4.33 13.85
C ALA A 29 -4.95 -3.92 14.41
N ASP A 30 -5.22 -2.61 14.54
CA ASP A 30 -6.53 -2.08 14.94
C ASP A 30 -7.65 -2.54 13.98
N VAL A 31 -7.38 -2.56 12.67
CA VAL A 31 -8.29 -3.10 11.65
C VAL A 31 -8.58 -4.59 11.89
N LEU A 32 -7.53 -5.39 12.10
CA LEU A 32 -7.64 -6.84 12.28
C LEU A 32 -8.28 -7.25 13.62
N ASP A 33 -8.08 -6.46 14.69
CA ASP A 33 -8.68 -6.68 16.01
C ASP A 33 -10.13 -6.16 16.10
N SER A 34 -10.72 -5.75 14.97
CA SER A 34 -12.12 -5.28 14.90
C SER A 34 -12.38 -4.08 15.83
N LYS A 35 -11.39 -3.20 16.01
CA LYS A 35 -11.57 -1.94 16.74
C LYS A 35 -12.56 -0.99 16.06
N TYR A 36 -12.68 -1.13 14.73
CA TYR A 36 -13.60 -0.37 13.89
C TYR A 36 -14.92 -1.13 13.71
N LYS A 37 -16.03 -0.40 13.77
CA LYS A 37 -17.34 -0.95 13.39
C LYS A 37 -17.55 -0.72 11.90
N PHE A 38 -17.10 -1.65 11.06
CA PHE A 38 -17.20 -1.51 9.61
C PHE A 38 -18.64 -1.57 9.07
N ARG A 39 -19.54 -2.30 9.74
CA ARG A 39 -20.88 -2.59 9.24
C ARG A 39 -21.99 -2.29 10.24
N GLU A 40 -23.21 -2.09 9.73
CA GLU A 40 -24.41 -1.96 10.57
C GLU A 40 -24.73 -3.25 11.32
N ASP A 41 -24.55 -4.39 10.64
CA ASP A 41 -24.77 -5.74 11.16
C ASP A 41 -23.54 -6.30 11.91
N ASP A 42 -23.75 -7.40 12.64
CA ASP A 42 -22.69 -8.09 13.40
C ASP A 42 -21.96 -9.15 12.54
N LYS A 43 -22.03 -9.06 11.20
CA LYS A 43 -21.34 -10.04 10.34
C LYS A 43 -19.84 -9.88 10.50
N LYS A 44 -19.17 -11.00 10.83
CA LYS A 44 -17.73 -11.03 10.96
C LYS A 44 -17.07 -10.72 9.62
N ILE A 45 -16.15 -9.75 9.61
CA ILE A 45 -15.34 -9.43 8.44
C ILE A 45 -14.18 -10.43 8.33
N GLN A 46 -14.11 -11.12 7.20
CA GLN A 46 -13.11 -12.13 6.87
C GLN A 46 -12.25 -11.70 5.68
N VAL A 47 -12.72 -10.74 4.87
CA VAL A 47 -12.00 -10.19 3.72
C VAL A 47 -12.01 -8.66 3.83
N ILE A 48 -10.83 -8.04 3.84
CA ILE A 48 -10.62 -6.59 3.89
C ILE A 48 -9.90 -6.15 2.64
N SER A 49 -10.33 -5.03 2.05
CA SER A 49 -9.52 -4.28 1.10
C SER A 49 -8.79 -3.17 1.83
N VAL A 50 -7.48 -3.07 1.59
CA VAL A 50 -6.59 -1.99 2.02
C VAL A 50 -6.20 -1.22 0.78
N TYR A 51 -6.37 0.08 0.84
CA TYR A 51 -6.00 0.96 -0.25
C TYR A 51 -4.99 1.98 0.20
N TYR A 52 -4.14 2.37 -0.73
CA TYR A 52 -3.16 3.43 -0.53
C TYR A 52 -3.18 4.40 -1.70
N TYR A 53 -2.79 5.65 -1.42
CA TYR A 53 -2.76 6.69 -2.43
C TYR A 53 -1.41 6.71 -3.17
N ALA A 54 -1.40 6.23 -4.41
CA ALA A 54 -0.17 6.06 -5.19
C ALA A 54 0.53 7.39 -5.51
N SER A 55 -0.21 8.49 -5.72
CA SER A 55 0.38 9.77 -6.08
C SER A 55 1.07 10.50 -4.90
N SER A 56 1.00 9.96 -3.69
CA SER A 56 1.59 10.56 -2.49
C SER A 56 1.99 9.44 -1.52
N PRO A 57 3.29 9.05 -1.50
CA PRO A 57 3.77 7.84 -0.84
C PRO A 57 3.21 7.66 0.57
N LEU A 58 2.19 6.80 0.67
CA LEU A 58 1.50 6.42 1.89
C LEU A 58 0.93 7.57 2.74
N SER A 59 0.61 8.74 2.16
CA SER A 59 0.06 9.87 2.95
C SER A 59 -1.21 9.49 3.71
N PHE A 60 -2.06 8.68 3.09
CA PHE A 60 -3.19 8.05 3.74
C PHE A 60 -3.39 6.60 3.29
N LEU A 61 -3.91 5.80 4.21
CA LEU A 61 -4.38 4.43 3.98
C LEU A 61 -5.84 4.33 4.38
N PHE A 62 -6.60 3.53 3.65
CA PHE A 62 -7.96 3.19 4.06
C PHE A 62 -8.17 1.68 4.03
N ALA A 63 -8.93 1.17 4.99
CA ALA A 63 -9.32 -0.22 5.07
C ALA A 63 -10.83 -0.33 5.22
N LEU A 64 -11.43 -1.28 4.50
CA LEU A 64 -12.87 -1.53 4.51
C LEU A 64 -13.18 -2.99 4.17
N PRO A 65 -14.39 -3.48 4.48
CA PRO A 65 -14.86 -4.77 3.97
C PRO A 65 -14.73 -4.80 2.44
N ASN A 66 -14.18 -5.89 1.90
CA ASN A 66 -14.05 -6.05 0.46
C ASN A 66 -15.45 -6.16 -0.19
N TYR A 67 -15.75 -5.29 -1.15
CA TYR A 67 -17.09 -5.18 -1.72
C TYR A 67 -17.49 -6.33 -2.66
N GLU A 68 -16.59 -7.23 -3.02
CA GLU A 68 -16.97 -8.48 -3.69
C GLU A 68 -17.64 -9.47 -2.75
N TYR A 69 -17.37 -9.37 -1.44
CA TYR A 69 -17.89 -10.28 -0.41
C TYR A 69 -18.98 -9.65 0.46
N TYR A 70 -19.00 -8.32 0.55
CA TYR A 70 -19.83 -7.58 1.48
C TYR A 70 -20.61 -6.48 0.76
N SER A 71 -21.91 -6.40 1.02
CA SER A 71 -22.74 -5.34 0.43
C SER A 71 -22.27 -3.95 0.90
N PRO A 72 -22.01 -3.01 -0.02
CA PRO A 72 -21.56 -1.66 0.32
C PRO A 72 -22.61 -0.86 1.10
N ASP A 73 -23.91 -1.14 0.89
CA ASP A 73 -25.02 -0.45 1.55
C ASP A 73 -25.05 -0.64 3.07
N LYS A 74 -24.37 -1.69 3.56
CA LYS A 74 -24.29 -2.00 4.99
C LYS A 74 -22.99 -1.53 5.64
N THR A 75 -22.08 -0.93 4.87
CA THR A 75 -20.82 -0.39 5.38
C THR A 75 -21.05 0.99 5.98
N VAL A 76 -20.78 1.14 7.28
CA VAL A 76 -20.97 2.41 8.01
C VAL A 76 -19.69 3.19 8.22
N GLN A 77 -18.54 2.52 8.10
CA GLN A 77 -17.26 3.13 8.37
C GLN A 77 -16.20 2.55 7.44
N MET A 78 -15.35 3.43 6.94
CA MET A 78 -14.02 3.09 6.43
C MET A 78 -13.00 3.46 7.52
N ALA A 79 -12.07 2.56 7.81
CA ALA A 79 -10.98 2.87 8.70
C ALA A 79 -9.94 3.67 7.92
N GLU A 80 -9.53 4.81 8.45
CA GLU A 80 -8.59 5.71 7.78
C GLU A 80 -7.37 5.96 8.66
N LEU A 81 -6.21 5.96 8.03
CA LEU A 81 -4.95 6.41 8.61
C LEU A 81 -4.48 7.62 7.81
N HIS A 82 -4.36 8.77 8.47
CA HIS A 82 -3.72 9.97 7.92
C HIS A 82 -2.39 10.17 8.63
N LEU A 83 -1.27 10.01 7.92
CA LEU A 83 0.05 9.99 8.57
C LEU A 83 0.46 11.34 9.18
N ARG A 84 -0.07 12.44 8.65
CA ARG A 84 0.08 13.77 9.27
C ARG A 84 -0.40 13.84 10.71
N ASP A 85 -1.41 13.04 11.08
CA ASP A 85 -1.95 13.01 12.44
C ASP A 85 -0.93 12.41 13.44
N TYR A 86 0.10 11.75 12.92
CA TYR A 86 1.23 11.18 13.66
C TYR A 86 2.51 12.01 13.49
N SER A 87 2.39 13.30 13.13
CA SER A 87 3.51 14.23 12.92
C SER A 87 4.45 13.86 11.76
N PHE A 88 4.03 12.98 10.85
CA PHE A 88 4.76 12.76 9.60
C PHE A 88 4.44 13.82 8.57
N LYS A 89 5.39 14.07 7.66
CA LYS A 89 5.15 14.90 6.48
C LYS A 89 4.26 14.14 5.49
N ASP A 90 3.27 14.85 4.95
CA ASP A 90 2.54 14.43 3.74
C ASP A 90 3.45 14.64 2.53
N TYR A 91 4.12 13.56 2.12
CA TYR A 91 5.02 13.62 0.98
C TYR A 91 4.25 13.68 -0.33
N SER A 92 4.70 14.54 -1.23
CA SER A 92 4.19 14.67 -2.58
C SER A 92 5.11 13.96 -3.57
N TYR A 93 4.64 13.83 -4.81
CA TYR A 93 5.50 13.40 -5.93
C TYR A 93 6.75 14.27 -6.09
N MET A 94 6.69 15.57 -5.76
CA MET A 94 7.84 16.47 -5.80
C MET A 94 8.93 16.07 -4.79
N ASP A 95 8.53 15.60 -3.61
CA ASP A 95 9.50 15.13 -2.61
C ASP A 95 10.26 13.89 -3.08
N VAL A 96 9.58 13.03 -3.85
CA VAL A 96 10.20 11.85 -4.49
C VAL A 96 11.20 12.28 -5.56
N GLN A 97 10.85 13.27 -6.38
CA GLN A 97 11.78 13.83 -7.37
C GLN A 97 13.01 14.46 -6.72
N GLU A 98 12.82 15.25 -5.66
CA GLU A 98 13.92 15.87 -4.91
C GLU A 98 14.86 14.82 -4.29
N LEU A 99 14.30 13.74 -3.74
CA LEU A 99 15.09 12.60 -3.25
C LEU A 99 15.94 12.00 -4.38
N CYS A 100 15.32 11.73 -5.54
CA CYS A 100 16.02 11.15 -6.68
C CYS A 100 17.15 12.07 -7.17
N ARG A 101 16.89 13.38 -7.31
CA ARG A 101 17.92 14.37 -7.67
C ARG A 101 19.08 14.36 -6.70
N LYS A 102 18.79 14.40 -5.40
CA LYS A 102 19.83 14.35 -4.36
C LYS A 102 20.72 13.11 -4.49
N VAL A 103 20.11 11.94 -4.70
CA VAL A 103 20.87 10.69 -4.88
C VAL A 103 21.71 10.75 -6.17
N LEU A 104 21.18 11.29 -7.26
CA LEU A 104 21.92 11.43 -8.52
C LEU A 104 23.11 12.40 -8.39
N ASP A 105 22.90 13.56 -7.75
CA ASP A 105 23.92 14.57 -7.48
C ASP A 105 25.05 14.00 -6.61
N GLU A 106 24.71 13.34 -5.49
CA GLU A 106 25.68 12.69 -4.59
C GLU A 106 26.51 11.60 -5.28
N ASN A 107 26.04 11.09 -6.43
CA ASN A 107 26.70 10.06 -7.22
C ASN A 107 27.31 10.57 -8.53
N ASN A 108 27.33 11.89 -8.75
CA ASN A 108 27.84 12.54 -9.97
C ASN A 108 27.20 11.99 -11.25
N VAL A 109 25.89 11.72 -11.22
CA VAL A 109 25.14 11.31 -12.41
C VAL A 109 24.58 12.56 -13.07
N ASP A 110 24.93 12.78 -14.34
CA ASP A 110 24.30 13.82 -15.15
C ASP A 110 22.91 13.37 -15.59
N TYR A 111 21.89 14.12 -15.19
CA TYR A 111 20.48 13.89 -15.53
C TYR A 111 19.83 15.06 -16.28
N SER A 112 20.63 16.01 -16.77
CA SER A 112 20.16 17.19 -17.49
C SER A 112 19.29 16.85 -18.71
N ALA A 113 19.55 15.73 -19.38
CA ALA A 113 18.77 15.26 -20.53
C ALA A 113 17.35 14.76 -20.19
N TYR A 114 17.04 14.55 -18.90
CA TYR A 114 15.75 14.02 -18.42
C TYR A 114 15.02 15.02 -17.51
N LEU A 115 15.39 16.30 -17.61
CA LEU A 115 14.63 17.39 -17.04
C LEU A 115 13.57 17.86 -18.05
N ASP A 116 12.37 18.14 -17.55
CA ASP A 116 11.34 18.79 -18.36
C ASP A 116 11.60 20.30 -18.52
N GLU A 117 10.68 21.01 -19.18
CA GLU A 117 10.77 22.46 -19.40
C GLU A 117 10.73 23.30 -18.10
N ASN A 118 10.37 22.69 -16.98
CA ASN A 118 10.25 23.30 -15.65
C ASN A 118 11.36 22.83 -14.68
N ASP A 119 12.45 22.27 -15.21
CA ASP A 119 13.57 21.69 -14.46
C ASP A 119 13.14 20.56 -13.49
N GLN A 120 12.04 19.87 -13.79
CA GLN A 120 11.55 18.72 -13.03
C GLN A 120 12.13 17.43 -13.57
N LEU A 121 12.61 16.58 -12.67
CA LEU A 121 13.14 15.27 -13.03
C LEU A 121 11.99 14.29 -13.16
N ASP A 122 11.94 13.56 -14.26
CA ASP A 122 11.14 12.33 -14.36
C ASP A 122 11.91 11.14 -13.75
N PRO A 123 11.56 10.67 -12.53
CA PRO A 123 12.29 9.60 -11.85
C PRO A 123 12.26 8.28 -12.61
N ALA A 124 11.26 8.07 -13.48
CA ALA A 124 11.10 6.82 -14.23
C ALA A 124 12.31 6.49 -15.13
N ASN A 125 13.12 7.48 -15.51
CA ASN A 125 14.35 7.28 -16.28
C ASN A 125 15.49 6.63 -15.46
N TYR A 126 15.37 6.61 -14.14
CA TYR A 126 16.43 6.15 -13.22
C TYR A 126 15.96 5.13 -12.19
N TRP A 127 14.65 5.03 -11.96
CA TRP A 127 14.06 4.28 -10.87
C TRP A 127 12.66 3.78 -11.23
N ALA A 128 12.51 2.45 -11.32
CA ALA A 128 11.23 1.82 -11.64
C ALA A 128 10.57 1.13 -10.42
N ASN A 129 11.29 1.00 -9.31
CA ASN A 129 10.91 0.12 -8.20
C ASN A 129 9.96 0.75 -7.16
N GLN A 130 9.48 1.99 -7.34
CA GLN A 130 8.71 2.69 -6.31
C GLN A 130 7.52 1.86 -5.82
N PHE A 131 6.73 1.33 -6.75
CA PHE A 131 5.54 0.54 -6.47
C PHE A 131 5.88 -0.73 -5.67
N ASP A 132 6.89 -1.48 -6.11
CA ASP A 132 7.33 -2.70 -5.44
C ASP A 132 7.76 -2.42 -4.00
N LEU A 133 8.44 -1.28 -3.76
CA LEU A 133 8.87 -0.90 -2.42
C LEU A 133 7.71 -0.54 -1.49
N GLU A 134 6.71 0.17 -1.98
CA GLU A 134 5.51 0.54 -1.21
C GLU A 134 4.66 -0.70 -0.90
N SER A 135 4.43 -1.56 -1.89
CA SER A 135 3.66 -2.80 -1.72
C SER A 135 4.36 -3.78 -0.76
N ASP A 136 5.66 -4.03 -0.93
CA ASP A 136 6.46 -4.87 -0.01
C ASP A 136 6.42 -4.35 1.43
N PHE A 137 6.46 -3.04 1.61
CA PHE A 137 6.35 -2.41 2.91
C PHE A 137 4.98 -2.65 3.54
N LEU A 138 3.89 -2.46 2.79
CA LEU A 138 2.52 -2.70 3.29
C LEU A 138 2.27 -4.19 3.59
N ILE A 139 2.76 -5.09 2.74
CA ILE A 139 2.73 -6.54 2.98
C ILE A 139 3.47 -6.89 4.28
N THR A 140 4.64 -6.27 4.51
CA THR A 140 5.41 -6.49 5.74
C THR A 140 4.65 -5.99 6.98
N CYS A 141 4.08 -4.78 6.91
CA CYS A 141 3.26 -4.23 7.99
C CYS A 141 2.03 -5.11 8.28
N TRP A 142 1.37 -5.61 7.23
CA TRP A 142 0.22 -6.52 7.35
C TRP A 142 0.59 -7.83 8.02
N LYS A 143 1.67 -8.49 7.59
CA LYS A 143 2.18 -9.73 8.21
C LYS A 143 2.52 -9.52 9.68
N ASN A 144 3.13 -8.38 10.01
CA ASN A 144 3.43 -8.00 11.39
C ASN A 144 2.15 -7.80 12.21
N ALA A 145 1.14 -7.12 11.65
CA ALA A 145 -0.16 -6.92 12.29
C ALA A 145 -0.86 -8.27 12.53
N LYS A 146 -0.95 -9.16 11.54
CA LYS A 146 -1.53 -10.52 11.69
C LYS A 146 -0.81 -11.34 12.74
N LYS A 147 0.52 -11.24 12.84
CA LYS A 147 1.29 -11.92 13.88
C LYS A 147 0.93 -11.43 15.29
N ARG A 148 0.64 -10.13 15.45
CA ARG A 148 0.25 -9.51 16.74
C ARG A 148 -1.18 -9.88 17.14
N THR A 149 -2.11 -9.94 16.17
CA THR A 149 -3.55 -10.15 16.42
C THR A 149 -3.99 -11.61 16.31
N HIS A 150 -3.14 -12.47 15.72
CA HIS A 150 -3.49 -13.84 15.32
C HIS A 150 -4.72 -13.91 14.39
N SER A 151 -5.01 -12.82 13.67
CA SER A 151 -6.17 -12.75 12.78
C SER A 151 -6.03 -13.71 11.60
N LYS A 152 -7.17 -14.26 11.18
CA LYS A 152 -7.33 -15.08 9.97
C LYS A 152 -7.96 -14.30 8.81
N THR A 153 -8.22 -13.00 9.00
CA THR A 153 -8.73 -12.13 7.94
C THR A 153 -7.74 -12.09 6.78
N VAL A 154 -8.27 -12.20 5.57
CA VAL A 154 -7.53 -12.03 4.32
C VAL A 154 -7.58 -10.55 3.92
N GLY A 155 -6.45 -10.02 3.48
CA GLY A 155 -6.31 -8.64 3.09
C GLY A 155 -5.90 -8.54 1.63
N PHE A 156 -6.56 -7.69 0.87
CA PHE A 156 -6.16 -7.33 -0.48
C PHE A 156 -5.64 -5.90 -0.50
N LEU A 157 -4.48 -5.68 -1.11
CA LEU A 157 -3.95 -4.36 -1.38
C LEU A 157 -4.41 -3.91 -2.77
N GLU A 158 -5.01 -2.73 -2.81
CA GLU A 158 -5.53 -2.11 -4.01
C GLU A 158 -4.96 -0.69 -4.14
N SER A 159 -4.52 -0.30 -5.34
CA SER A 159 -4.14 1.10 -5.58
C SER A 159 -5.40 1.97 -5.69
N SER A 160 -5.38 3.17 -5.13
CA SER A 160 -6.44 4.16 -5.35
C SER A 160 -6.55 4.62 -6.81
N GLU A 161 -5.50 4.43 -7.61
CA GLU A 161 -5.51 4.73 -9.04
C GLU A 161 -5.98 3.48 -9.79
N SER A 162 -6.98 3.64 -10.64
CA SER A 162 -7.80 2.61 -11.30
C SER A 162 -7.03 1.67 -12.26
N GLY A 163 -5.70 1.70 -12.24
CA GLY A 163 -4.81 0.85 -13.04
C GLY A 163 -3.93 -0.09 -12.21
N GLY A 164 -4.08 -0.15 -10.89
CA GLY A 164 -3.32 -1.09 -10.04
C GLY A 164 -3.91 -2.49 -10.02
N GLY A 165 -3.04 -3.51 -10.01
CA GLY A 165 -3.40 -4.90 -9.71
C GLY A 165 -3.88 -5.07 -8.27
N VAL A 166 -4.50 -6.21 -7.97
CA VAL A 166 -4.94 -6.59 -6.63
C VAL A 166 -3.90 -7.53 -6.04
N TYR A 167 -3.32 -7.18 -4.88
CA TYR A 167 -2.28 -8.01 -4.27
C TYR A 167 -2.79 -8.66 -2.99
N ASP A 168 -2.60 -9.96 -2.83
CA ASP A 168 -2.84 -10.63 -1.57
C ASP A 168 -1.77 -10.21 -0.54
N LEU A 169 -2.19 -9.52 0.53
CA LEU A 169 -1.29 -9.03 1.56
C LEU A 169 -0.63 -10.15 2.39
N ASP A 170 -1.17 -11.37 2.39
CA ASP A 170 -0.60 -12.51 3.12
C ASP A 170 0.64 -13.09 2.42
N ASN A 171 0.71 -13.03 1.10
CA ASN A 171 1.79 -13.68 0.34
C ASN A 171 2.46 -12.78 -0.72
N GLY A 172 1.87 -11.62 -1.04
CA GLY A 172 2.34 -10.68 -2.06
C GLY A 172 2.00 -11.08 -3.49
N PHE A 173 1.08 -12.03 -3.69
CA PHE A 173 0.69 -12.49 -5.02
C PHE A 173 -0.16 -11.43 -5.73
N ASP A 174 0.28 -11.02 -6.92
CA ASP A 174 -0.48 -10.18 -7.84
C ASP A 174 -1.58 -11.02 -8.50
N ILE A 175 -2.84 -10.74 -8.15
CA ILE A 175 -4.02 -11.42 -8.68
C ILE A 175 -4.34 -10.78 -10.02
N PRO A 176 -4.25 -11.55 -11.14
CA PRO A 176 -4.56 -11.02 -12.46
C PRO A 176 -5.98 -10.46 -12.51
N PHE A 177 -6.18 -9.35 -13.21
CA PHE A 177 -7.49 -8.69 -13.34
C PHE A 177 -8.59 -9.62 -13.86
N ASP A 178 -8.22 -10.57 -14.71
CA ASP A 178 -9.10 -11.56 -15.35
C ASP A 178 -9.22 -12.87 -14.53
N ALA A 179 -8.56 -12.97 -13.38
CA ALA A 179 -8.74 -14.08 -12.45
C ALA A 179 -9.96 -13.88 -11.54
N ASP A 180 -10.68 -14.96 -11.26
CA ASP A 180 -11.74 -14.95 -10.24
C ASP A 180 -11.11 -15.03 -8.84
N ILE A 181 -11.31 -13.98 -8.02
CA ILE A 181 -10.82 -13.93 -6.64
C ILE A 181 -11.36 -15.12 -5.83
N ASP A 182 -12.55 -15.63 -6.13
CA ASP A 182 -13.09 -16.82 -5.46
C ASP A 182 -12.29 -18.07 -5.79
N GLU A 183 -11.97 -18.29 -7.06
CA GLU A 183 -11.15 -19.45 -7.48
C GLU A 183 -9.76 -19.38 -6.84
N TYR A 184 -9.17 -18.18 -6.79
CA TYR A 184 -7.92 -17.94 -6.11
C TYR A 184 -8.00 -18.29 -4.61
N LEU A 185 -8.99 -17.76 -3.90
CA LEU A 185 -9.16 -18.01 -2.46
C LEU A 185 -9.45 -19.49 -2.15
N GLN A 186 -10.32 -20.14 -2.93
CA GLN A 186 -10.63 -21.57 -2.79
C GLN A 186 -9.40 -22.45 -3.01
N SER A 187 -8.57 -22.12 -4.02
CA SER A 187 -7.31 -22.85 -4.26
C SER A 187 -6.30 -22.71 -3.10
N ASN A 188 -6.42 -21.64 -2.31
CA ASN A 188 -5.62 -21.40 -1.09
C ASN A 188 -6.32 -21.87 0.20
N GLY A 189 -7.45 -22.57 0.08
CA GLY A 189 -8.17 -23.18 1.22
C GLY A 189 -9.08 -22.24 1.98
N TYR A 190 -9.41 -21.07 1.41
CA TYR A 190 -10.41 -20.16 1.93
C TYR A 190 -11.78 -20.41 1.27
N ASP A 191 -12.82 -20.45 2.08
CA ASP A 191 -14.20 -20.58 1.64
C ASP A 191 -15.02 -19.51 2.35
N PHE A 192 -15.35 -18.44 1.62
CA PHE A 192 -16.08 -17.28 2.14
C PHE A 192 -17.40 -17.11 1.41
N GLU A 193 -18.46 -16.87 2.19
CA GLU A 193 -19.80 -16.66 1.65
C GLU A 193 -20.01 -15.19 1.25
N LYS A 194 -20.13 -14.95 -0.06
CA LYS A 194 -20.48 -13.65 -0.65
C LYS A 194 -21.90 -13.25 -0.26
N GLU A 195 -22.09 -11.97 0.06
CA GLU A 195 -23.42 -11.39 0.16
C GLU A 195 -23.99 -11.16 -1.24
N ILE A 196 -25.03 -11.91 -1.58
CA ILE A 196 -25.84 -11.74 -2.79
C ILE A 196 -26.79 -10.55 -2.60
#